data_AF-A0A6M0F243-F1
#
_entry.id   AF-A0A6M0F243-F1
#
_cell.length_a   1.000
_cell.length_b   1.000
_cell.length_c   1.000
_cell.angle_alpha   90.00
_cell.angle_beta   90.00
_cell.angle_gamma   90.00
#
_symmetry.space_group_name_H-M   'P 1'
#
loop_
_entity.id
_entity.type
_entity.pdbx_description
1 polymer ?
#
loop_
_entity_poly.entity_id
_entity_poly.type
_entity_poly.pdbx_seq_one_letter_code
_entity_poly.pdbx_strand_id
1 'polypeptide(L)'
;MKAGQLKKLFNKLIDLTKQIYLQEPPDNCVLPSRFLAGKRPRIFLGSLGLEWWVTKRAHKCCEEIADMAISFEPQLQGGDRAEFCKIINTSLQENATNPKIFNVDSLVFRQVNNLFEARAVKEVRDFASSLWSEISENLIKSIADWMILYPLRQIKVQSFVLNFDGLSLLASNDKNRWQELSENYKVKTWDPSTGIWKDKSEKSSWKDFVFVPSWLVCEISGTKSGARYIAGRRMRSFVAILFSYLDKQYTGLLLKSGADVASYSIQFPNKAAKINIRWEVASIGELLPPLLLNIGTQFIDVPDEAVSKVKNWYTQRSSVPELAQQRATTASHFTHRAVMFDELDRFLYFFVTLDALFGERHKVEKNIREGIKRTFPNDSIWEKRIEEIFDLRNELVHGGISSLSDWNRLDHYREYFQSHPLEDVKTAAMTALTTYFQYQSYEVCDNDKQ
;
A
#
# COMPACT_ATOMS: atom_id res chain seq x y z
N MET A 1 -19.17 4.01 14.94
CA MET A 1 -19.97 3.79 13.71
C MET A 1 -21.30 4.54 13.80
N LYS A 2 -21.75 5.20 12.72
CA LYS A 2 -23.05 5.90 12.70
C LYS A 2 -24.21 4.88 12.64
N ALA A 3 -25.38 5.22 13.19
CA ALA A 3 -26.53 4.30 13.23
C ALA A 3 -26.94 3.76 11.84
N GLY A 4 -26.89 4.59 10.80
CA GLY A 4 -27.19 4.18 9.43
C GLY A 4 -26.16 3.21 8.83
N GLN A 5 -24.88 3.32 9.19
CA GLN A 5 -23.83 2.40 8.77
C GLN A 5 -24.01 1.03 9.45
N LEU A 6 -24.32 1.03 10.74
CA LEU A 6 -24.57 -0.20 11.51
C LEU A 6 -25.78 -0.98 10.96
N LYS A 7 -26.86 -0.27 10.59
CA LYS A 7 -28.03 -0.90 9.94
C LYS A 7 -27.65 -1.59 8.62
N LYS A 8 -26.83 -0.95 7.79
CA LYS A 8 -26.36 -1.53 6.52
C LYS A 8 -25.55 -2.81 6.75
N LEU A 9 -24.62 -2.75 7.71
CA LEU A 9 -23.78 -3.88 8.09
C LEU A 9 -24.61 -5.06 8.62
N PHE A 10 -25.57 -4.81 9.51
CA PHE A 10 -26.45 -5.85 10.05
C PHE A 10 -27.29 -6.51 8.96
N ASN A 11 -27.85 -5.72 8.04
CA ASN A 11 -28.58 -6.27 6.90
C ASN A 11 -27.70 -7.18 6.03
N LYS A 12 -26.41 -6.84 5.86
CA LYS A 12 -25.46 -7.67 5.12
C LYS A 12 -25.04 -8.93 5.87
N LEU A 13 -24.89 -8.89 7.18
CA LEU A 13 -24.67 -10.08 8.01
C LEU A 13 -25.87 -11.04 7.95
N ILE A 14 -27.09 -10.51 7.97
CA ILE A 14 -28.32 -11.30 7.80
C ILE A 14 -28.35 -11.93 6.41
N ASP A 15 -28.02 -11.17 5.36
CA ASP A 15 -27.93 -11.73 4.00
C ASP A 15 -26.88 -12.85 3.94
N LEU A 16 -25.68 -12.62 4.48
CA LEU A 16 -24.61 -13.63 4.56
C LEU A 16 -25.10 -14.93 5.20
N THR A 17 -25.75 -14.86 6.36
CA THR A 17 -26.23 -16.05 7.09
C THR A 17 -27.38 -16.78 6.39
N LYS A 18 -28.17 -16.10 5.55
CA LYS A 18 -29.17 -16.75 4.67
C LYS A 18 -28.55 -17.49 3.49
N GLN A 19 -27.35 -17.08 3.08
CA GLN A 19 -26.63 -17.62 1.92
C GLN A 19 -25.67 -18.77 2.28
N ILE A 20 -25.65 -19.21 3.53
CA ILE A 20 -24.89 -20.35 4.04
C ILE A 20 -25.89 -21.43 4.43
N TYR A 21 -25.91 -22.52 3.66
CA TYR A 21 -26.90 -23.59 3.79
C TYR A 21 -26.37 -24.76 4.60
N LEU A 22 -27.24 -25.40 5.38
CA LEU A 22 -26.92 -26.60 6.18
C LEU A 22 -27.22 -27.90 5.43
N GLN A 23 -28.03 -27.81 4.39
CA GLN A 23 -28.36 -28.89 3.46
C GLN A 23 -27.86 -28.50 2.07
N GLU A 24 -27.59 -29.50 1.22
CA GLU A 24 -27.14 -29.25 -0.15
C GLU A 24 -28.24 -28.50 -0.91
N PRO A 25 -27.98 -27.27 -1.38
CA PRO A 25 -28.96 -26.54 -2.16
C PRO A 25 -29.08 -27.15 -3.56
N PRO A 26 -30.25 -27.05 -4.22
CA PRO A 26 -30.47 -27.65 -5.54
C PRO A 26 -29.65 -27.02 -6.68
N ASP A 27 -28.91 -25.95 -6.40
CA ASP A 27 -28.15 -25.16 -7.37
C ASP A 27 -26.67 -25.57 -7.34
N ASN A 28 -26.10 -25.99 -8.48
CA ASN A 28 -24.72 -26.52 -8.59
C ASN A 28 -23.60 -25.47 -8.36
N CYS A 29 -23.93 -24.25 -7.93
CA CYS A 29 -22.99 -23.14 -7.75
C CYS A 29 -22.52 -22.97 -6.30
N VAL A 30 -22.41 -24.07 -5.55
CA VAL A 30 -22.19 -24.03 -4.11
C VAL A 30 -21.06 -24.98 -3.72
N LEU A 31 -20.14 -24.52 -2.88
CA LEU A 31 -18.99 -25.31 -2.41
C LEU A 31 -19.26 -25.85 -1.00
N PRO A 32 -19.12 -27.17 -0.77
CA PRO A 32 -19.19 -27.71 0.57
C PRO A 32 -17.95 -27.30 1.36
N SER A 33 -18.13 -26.88 2.60
CA SER A 33 -17.05 -26.56 3.52
C SER A 33 -17.24 -27.35 4.81
N ARG A 34 -16.31 -28.28 5.04
CA ARG A 34 -16.23 -29.12 6.23
C ARG A 34 -15.22 -28.55 7.21
N PHE A 35 -15.59 -28.44 8.47
CA PHE A 35 -14.73 -27.85 9.51
C PHE A 35 -15.09 -28.41 10.90
N LEU A 36 -14.17 -28.21 11.85
CA LEU A 36 -14.42 -28.48 13.27
C LEU A 36 -14.88 -27.17 13.92
N ALA A 37 -16.12 -27.15 14.41
CA ALA A 37 -16.71 -25.98 15.04
C ALA A 37 -16.20 -25.78 16.49
N GLY A 38 -16.22 -24.53 16.96
CA GLY A 38 -15.83 -24.12 18.30
C GLY A 38 -14.45 -23.44 18.41
N LYS A 39 -14.25 -22.60 19.44
CA LYS A 39 -13.03 -21.78 19.65
C LYS A 39 -11.74 -22.58 19.95
N ARG A 40 -11.81 -23.90 20.19
CA ARG A 40 -10.64 -24.78 20.46
C ARG A 40 -10.81 -26.17 19.85
N PRO A 41 -10.68 -26.32 18.52
CA PRO A 41 -11.02 -27.57 17.85
C PRO A 41 -10.09 -28.75 18.16
N ARG A 42 -8.88 -28.49 18.68
CA ARG A 42 -7.81 -29.50 18.93
C ARG A 42 -7.89 -30.21 20.28
N ILE A 43 -8.80 -29.84 21.17
CA ILE A 43 -9.02 -30.55 22.44
C ILE A 43 -10.28 -31.39 22.25
N PHE A 44 -10.12 -32.71 22.23
CA PHE A 44 -11.09 -33.74 21.83
C PHE A 44 -12.43 -33.78 22.61
N LEU A 45 -12.72 -32.79 23.46
CA LEU A 45 -13.87 -32.76 24.36
C LEU A 45 -14.91 -31.67 24.02
N GLY A 46 -14.82 -31.01 22.87
CA GLY A 46 -15.81 -29.96 22.53
C GLY A 46 -15.90 -29.47 21.09
N SER A 47 -15.31 -30.17 20.11
CA SER A 47 -15.41 -29.79 18.70
C SER A 47 -16.36 -30.70 17.94
N LEU A 48 -17.30 -30.09 17.19
CA LEU A 48 -18.28 -30.80 16.38
C LEU A 48 -17.88 -30.67 14.91
N GLY A 49 -17.78 -31.79 14.21
CA GLY A 49 -17.62 -31.79 12.76
C GLY A 49 -18.90 -31.27 12.11
N LEU A 50 -18.80 -30.12 11.46
CA LEU A 50 -19.91 -29.52 10.71
C LEU A 50 -19.55 -29.41 9.24
N GLU A 51 -20.59 -29.39 8.42
CA GLU A 51 -20.52 -29.16 6.99
C GLU A 51 -21.64 -28.20 6.62
N TRP A 52 -21.29 -27.17 5.87
CA TRP A 52 -22.24 -26.23 5.29
C TRP A 52 -21.89 -25.96 3.83
N TRP A 53 -22.81 -25.35 3.11
CA TRP A 53 -22.71 -25.07 1.69
C TRP A 53 -22.70 -23.56 1.48
N VAL A 54 -21.61 -23.02 0.90
CA VAL A 54 -21.37 -21.58 0.76
C VAL A 54 -21.57 -21.15 -0.69
N THR A 55 -22.52 -20.23 -0.93
CA THR A 55 -22.83 -19.74 -2.28
C THR A 55 -21.86 -18.65 -2.74
N LYS A 56 -21.82 -18.37 -4.05
CA LYS A 56 -21.11 -17.19 -4.60
C LYS A 56 -21.59 -15.87 -3.98
N ARG A 57 -22.89 -15.78 -3.64
CA ARG A 57 -23.46 -14.60 -2.98
C ARG A 57 -22.94 -14.45 -1.55
N ALA A 58 -22.77 -15.54 -0.81
CA ALA A 58 -22.17 -15.50 0.52
C ALA A 58 -20.74 -14.92 0.47
N HIS A 59 -19.92 -15.31 -0.52
CA HIS A 59 -18.59 -14.71 -0.71
C HIS A 59 -18.65 -13.20 -0.93
N LYS A 60 -19.54 -12.73 -1.83
CA LYS A 60 -19.74 -11.29 -2.06
C LYS A 60 -20.23 -10.55 -0.82
N CYS A 61 -21.14 -11.14 -0.04
CA CYS A 61 -21.59 -10.55 1.23
C CYS A 61 -20.43 -10.43 2.23
N CYS A 62 -19.59 -11.45 2.34
CA CYS A 62 -18.41 -11.45 3.21
C CYS A 62 -17.43 -10.33 2.84
N GLU A 63 -17.16 -10.19 1.53
CA GLU A 63 -16.35 -9.12 0.95
C GLU A 63 -16.92 -7.72 1.26
N GLU A 64 -18.22 -7.52 1.06
CA GLU A 64 -18.88 -6.24 1.37
C GLU A 64 -18.86 -5.94 2.87
N ILE A 65 -19.00 -6.94 3.74
CA ILE A 65 -18.88 -6.77 5.20
C ILE A 65 -17.45 -6.36 5.57
N ALA A 66 -16.44 -6.99 4.96
CA ALA A 66 -15.04 -6.60 5.18
C ALA A 66 -14.77 -5.15 4.74
N ASP A 67 -15.25 -4.75 3.56
CA ASP A 67 -15.12 -3.37 3.07
C ASP A 67 -15.83 -2.37 4.00
N MET A 68 -17.04 -2.72 4.47
CA MET A 68 -17.78 -1.92 5.45
C MET A 68 -17.03 -1.81 6.78
N ALA A 69 -16.43 -2.90 7.28
CA ALA A 69 -15.66 -2.88 8.51
C ALA A 69 -14.46 -1.92 8.42
N ILE A 70 -13.69 -2.00 7.33
CA ILE A 70 -12.54 -1.14 7.04
C ILE A 70 -12.97 0.34 6.92
N SER A 71 -14.11 0.60 6.26
CA SER A 71 -14.60 1.97 6.02
C SER A 71 -15.29 2.60 7.23
N PHE A 72 -16.01 1.82 8.03
CA PHE A 72 -16.91 2.34 9.06
C PHE A 72 -16.27 2.38 10.46
N GLU A 73 -15.22 1.59 10.71
CA GLU A 73 -14.53 1.52 11.99
C GLU A 73 -13.07 1.97 11.87
N PRO A 74 -12.68 3.10 12.47
CA PRO A 74 -11.30 3.61 12.40
C PRO A 74 -10.25 2.60 12.86
N GLN A 75 -10.57 1.78 13.88
CA GLN A 75 -9.67 0.74 14.41
C GLN A 75 -9.40 -0.41 13.42
N LEU A 76 -10.20 -0.54 12.36
CA LEU A 76 -10.08 -1.60 11.34
C LEU A 76 -9.57 -1.08 9.99
N GLN A 77 -9.20 0.21 9.89
CA GLN A 77 -8.80 0.84 8.63
C GLN A 77 -7.55 0.20 7.99
N GLY A 78 -6.68 -0.43 8.80
CA GLY A 78 -5.52 -1.21 8.34
C GLY A 78 -5.84 -2.66 7.96
N GLY A 79 -7.13 -3.00 7.82
CA GLY A 79 -7.61 -4.32 7.46
C GLY A 79 -7.29 -4.71 6.01
N ASP A 80 -7.00 -5.99 5.79
CA ASP A 80 -6.97 -6.57 4.45
C ASP A 80 -8.28 -7.30 4.17
N ARG A 81 -8.86 -7.08 2.99
CA ARG A 81 -10.18 -7.62 2.62
C ARG A 81 -10.20 -9.14 2.68
N ALA A 82 -9.17 -9.81 2.13
CA ALA A 82 -9.12 -11.26 2.09
C ALA A 82 -8.91 -11.87 3.49
N GLU A 83 -8.03 -11.26 4.29
CA GLU A 83 -7.80 -11.67 5.68
C GLU A 83 -9.06 -11.47 6.55
N PHE A 84 -9.75 -10.35 6.39
CA PHE A 84 -11.03 -10.09 7.07
C PHE A 84 -12.12 -11.07 6.65
N CYS A 85 -12.25 -11.40 5.36
CA CYS A 85 -13.18 -12.43 4.91
C CYS A 85 -12.90 -13.78 5.57
N LYS A 86 -11.61 -14.15 5.69
CA LYS A 86 -11.19 -15.37 6.38
C LYS A 86 -11.57 -15.32 7.87
N ILE A 87 -11.37 -14.18 8.53
CA ILE A 87 -11.71 -13.99 9.96
C ILE A 87 -13.22 -14.04 10.17
N ILE A 88 -14.02 -13.39 9.32
CA ILE A 88 -15.48 -13.45 9.36
C ILE A 88 -15.95 -14.91 9.25
N ASN A 89 -15.44 -15.64 8.24
CA ASN A 89 -15.80 -17.03 8.05
C ASN A 89 -15.39 -17.91 9.25
N THR A 90 -14.17 -17.75 9.74
CA THR A 90 -13.67 -18.46 10.93
C THR A 90 -14.53 -18.13 12.16
N SER A 91 -14.93 -16.88 12.32
CA SER A 91 -15.74 -16.44 13.46
C SER A 91 -17.14 -17.06 13.44
N LEU A 92 -17.74 -17.23 12.26
CA LEU A 92 -19.00 -17.97 12.11
C LEU A 92 -18.82 -19.45 12.48
N GLN A 93 -17.75 -20.09 12.01
CA GLN A 93 -17.44 -21.49 12.31
C GLN A 93 -17.16 -21.72 13.81
N GLU A 94 -16.40 -20.83 14.45
CA GLU A 94 -16.10 -20.86 15.88
C GLU A 94 -17.35 -20.64 16.74
N ASN A 95 -18.29 -19.80 16.27
CA ASN A 95 -19.53 -19.50 16.98
C ASN A 95 -20.67 -20.46 16.64
N ALA A 96 -20.53 -21.39 15.69
CA ALA A 96 -21.57 -22.37 15.37
C ALA A 96 -22.00 -23.21 16.59
N THR A 97 -21.13 -23.40 17.58
CA THR A 97 -21.45 -24.08 18.84
C THR A 97 -21.80 -23.12 19.99
N ASN A 98 -21.97 -21.81 19.71
CA ASN A 98 -22.30 -20.81 20.72
C ASN A 98 -23.83 -20.72 20.89
N PRO A 99 -24.40 -21.26 21.98
CA PRO A 99 -25.86 -21.33 22.17
C PRO A 99 -26.51 -19.94 22.34
N LYS A 100 -25.70 -18.89 22.58
CA LYS A 100 -26.20 -17.52 22.64
C LYS A 100 -26.48 -16.92 21.25
N ILE A 101 -25.90 -17.49 20.20
CA ILE A 101 -26.01 -16.99 18.82
C ILE A 101 -26.80 -17.97 17.95
N PHE A 102 -26.50 -19.26 18.03
CA PHE A 102 -27.14 -20.30 17.23
C PHE A 102 -27.75 -21.41 18.08
N ASN A 103 -28.86 -21.97 17.61
CA ASN A 103 -29.41 -23.21 18.10
C ASN A 103 -28.54 -24.37 17.58
N VAL A 104 -27.72 -24.91 18.49
CA VAL A 104 -26.73 -25.95 18.17
C VAL A 104 -27.40 -27.22 17.65
N ASP A 105 -28.54 -27.62 18.21
CA ASP A 105 -29.26 -28.81 17.75
C ASP A 105 -29.74 -28.65 16.32
N SER A 106 -30.28 -27.47 15.97
CA SER A 106 -30.71 -27.18 14.60
C SER A 106 -29.56 -27.21 13.60
N LEU A 107 -28.34 -26.84 14.02
CA LEU A 107 -27.13 -26.92 13.20
C LEU A 107 -26.62 -28.35 13.04
N VAL A 108 -26.47 -29.09 14.14
CA VAL A 108 -25.91 -30.44 14.18
C VAL A 108 -26.83 -31.42 13.45
N PHE A 109 -28.13 -31.35 13.73
CA PHE A 109 -29.14 -32.23 13.13
C PHE A 109 -29.73 -31.68 11.83
N ARG A 110 -29.20 -30.56 11.31
CA ARG A 110 -29.61 -29.93 10.04
C ARG A 110 -31.14 -29.72 9.93
N GLN A 111 -31.78 -29.32 11.03
CA GLN A 111 -33.26 -29.18 11.12
C GLN A 111 -33.81 -27.99 10.33
N VAL A 112 -32.94 -27.08 9.90
CA VAL A 112 -33.27 -25.86 9.17
C VAL A 112 -32.39 -25.73 7.93
N ASN A 113 -32.77 -24.85 6.99
CA ASN A 113 -32.13 -24.79 5.68
C ASN A 113 -30.81 -24.00 5.71
N ASN A 114 -30.74 -22.95 6.50
CA ASN A 114 -29.63 -22.00 6.50
C ASN A 114 -29.26 -21.52 7.90
N LEU A 115 -28.10 -20.88 8.01
CA LEU A 115 -27.55 -20.41 9.28
C LEU A 115 -28.43 -19.32 9.95
N PHE A 116 -29.15 -18.53 9.16
CA PHE A 116 -30.07 -17.51 9.69
C PHE A 116 -31.29 -18.13 10.40
N GLU A 117 -31.83 -19.22 9.87
CA GLU A 117 -32.93 -19.98 10.50
C GLU A 117 -32.47 -20.68 11.79
N ALA A 118 -31.18 -21.03 11.88
CA ALA A 118 -30.59 -21.64 13.06
C ALA A 118 -30.27 -20.64 14.20
N ARG A 119 -30.71 -19.37 14.12
CA ARG A 119 -30.45 -18.38 15.17
C ARG A 119 -31.12 -18.75 16.51
N ALA A 120 -30.40 -18.58 17.61
CA ALA A 120 -30.96 -18.76 18.95
C ALA A 120 -31.82 -17.56 19.39
N VAL A 121 -31.51 -16.35 18.88
CA VAL A 121 -32.20 -15.11 19.20
C VAL A 121 -33.31 -14.84 18.19
N LYS A 122 -34.56 -14.68 18.68
CA LYS A 122 -35.73 -14.45 17.81
C LYS A 122 -35.66 -13.10 17.09
N GLU A 123 -35.32 -12.05 17.81
CA GLU A 123 -35.19 -10.69 17.30
C GLU A 123 -33.99 -10.56 16.35
N VAL A 124 -34.27 -10.20 15.10
CA VAL A 124 -33.29 -10.19 14.01
C VAL A 124 -32.16 -9.20 14.26
N ARG A 125 -32.47 -8.05 14.86
CA ARG A 125 -31.49 -7.01 15.15
C ARG A 125 -30.53 -7.45 16.27
N ASP A 126 -31.05 -8.09 17.29
CA ASP A 126 -30.26 -8.56 18.44
C ASP A 126 -29.34 -9.70 18.01
N PHE A 127 -29.85 -10.64 17.19
CA PHE A 127 -29.03 -11.66 16.54
C PHE A 127 -27.84 -11.05 15.76
N ALA A 128 -28.13 -10.10 14.86
CA ALA A 128 -27.09 -9.46 14.06
C ALA A 128 -26.08 -8.70 14.91
N SER A 129 -26.54 -8.05 15.99
CA SER A 129 -25.67 -7.33 16.93
C SER A 129 -24.75 -8.27 17.70
N SER A 130 -25.28 -9.37 18.25
CA SER A 130 -24.48 -10.37 18.96
C SER A 130 -23.45 -11.03 18.05
N LEU A 131 -23.85 -11.38 16.83
CA LEU A 131 -22.94 -11.96 15.84
C LEU A 131 -21.85 -10.98 15.41
N TRP A 132 -22.21 -9.72 15.14
CA TRP A 132 -21.23 -8.69 14.81
C TRP A 132 -20.25 -8.45 15.95
N SER A 133 -20.69 -8.49 17.21
CA SER A 133 -19.82 -8.31 18.37
C SER A 133 -18.68 -9.33 18.39
N GLU A 134 -18.97 -10.61 18.16
CA GLU A 134 -17.94 -11.67 18.12
C GLU A 134 -17.01 -11.50 16.90
N ILE A 135 -17.56 -11.19 15.73
CA ILE A 135 -16.79 -10.96 14.51
C ILE A 135 -15.86 -9.76 14.69
N SER A 136 -16.39 -8.63 15.15
CA SER A 136 -15.66 -7.38 15.38
C SER A 136 -14.53 -7.59 16.39
N GLU A 137 -14.78 -8.31 17.48
CA GLU A 137 -13.72 -8.64 18.46
C GLU A 137 -12.57 -9.43 17.82
N ASN A 138 -12.88 -10.41 16.97
CA ASN A 138 -11.87 -11.18 16.25
C ASN A 138 -11.14 -10.36 15.18
N LEU A 139 -11.84 -9.46 14.47
CA LEU A 139 -11.23 -8.52 13.53
C LEU A 139 -10.27 -7.57 14.26
N ILE A 140 -10.67 -6.98 15.38
CA ILE A 140 -9.82 -6.10 16.19
C ILE A 140 -8.58 -6.84 16.68
N LYS A 141 -8.72 -8.10 17.15
CA LYS A 141 -7.58 -8.93 17.57
C LYS A 141 -6.58 -9.24 16.45
N SER A 142 -7.00 -9.17 15.19
CA SER A 142 -6.14 -9.39 14.03
C SER A 142 -5.31 -8.17 13.64
N ILE A 143 -5.71 -6.98 14.11
CA ILE A 143 -4.97 -5.74 13.92
C ILE A 143 -3.86 -5.66 14.96
N ALA A 144 -2.65 -5.34 14.51
CA ALA A 144 -1.51 -5.06 15.37
C ALA A 144 -0.67 -3.95 14.78
N ASP A 145 0.17 -3.36 15.63
CA ASP A 145 1.23 -2.47 15.18
C ASP A 145 2.42 -3.30 14.69
N TRP A 146 2.90 -2.95 13.51
CA TRP A 146 3.97 -3.62 12.79
C TRP A 146 5.08 -2.64 12.49
N MET A 147 6.33 -3.10 12.63
CA MET A 147 7.49 -2.47 12.04
C MET A 147 7.90 -3.25 10.80
N ILE A 148 7.89 -2.58 9.65
CA ILE A 148 8.19 -3.17 8.35
C ILE A 148 9.48 -2.56 7.82
N LEU A 149 10.43 -3.42 7.46
CA LEU A 149 11.77 -3.05 7.00
C LEU A 149 11.94 -3.44 5.54
N TYR A 150 12.41 -2.51 4.73
CA TYR A 150 12.84 -2.76 3.36
C TYR A 150 14.32 -2.39 3.19
N PRO A 151 15.13 -3.26 2.55
CA PRO A 151 16.57 -3.03 2.41
C PRO A 151 16.88 -1.97 1.35
N LEU A 152 17.69 -0.96 1.68
CA LEU A 152 18.20 0.02 0.72
C LEU A 152 19.68 -0.25 0.45
N ARG A 153 19.97 -1.20 -0.44
CA ARG A 153 21.34 -1.70 -0.70
C ARG A 153 22.32 -0.63 -1.20
N GLN A 154 21.84 0.39 -1.89
CA GLN A 154 22.66 1.39 -2.58
C GLN A 154 22.45 2.80 -2.03
N ILE A 155 21.73 2.95 -0.92
CA ILE A 155 21.50 4.25 -0.29
C ILE A 155 22.22 4.23 1.05
N LYS A 156 23.04 5.24 1.28
CA LYS A 156 23.69 5.49 2.56
C LYS A 156 23.15 6.78 3.15
N VAL A 157 22.80 6.73 4.43
CA VAL A 157 22.13 7.83 5.10
C VAL A 157 22.55 7.90 6.56
N GLN A 158 22.46 9.09 7.15
CA GLN A 158 22.40 9.22 8.60
C GLN A 158 20.96 8.96 9.04
N SER A 159 20.75 8.24 10.14
CA SER A 159 19.39 7.90 10.54
C SER A 159 18.53 9.14 10.79
N PHE A 160 17.31 9.14 10.27
CA PHE A 160 16.32 10.16 10.57
C PHE A 160 14.90 9.60 10.54
N VAL A 161 14.03 10.28 11.26
CA VAL A 161 12.58 10.03 11.30
C VAL A 161 11.88 11.12 10.50
N LEU A 162 10.94 10.76 9.62
CA LEU A 162 10.17 11.72 8.84
C LEU A 162 9.01 12.31 9.64
N ASN A 163 8.56 11.62 10.70
CA ASN A 163 7.38 11.95 11.52
C ASN A 163 6.04 11.90 10.75
N PHE A 164 6.05 11.47 9.49
CA PHE A 164 4.87 11.29 8.65
C PHE A 164 4.79 9.84 8.17
N ASP A 165 3.57 9.31 8.04
CA ASP A 165 3.30 7.97 7.51
C ASP A 165 4.05 6.83 8.23
N GLY A 166 4.55 7.07 9.44
CA GLY A 166 5.36 6.12 10.21
C GLY A 166 6.72 5.80 9.59
N LEU A 167 7.22 6.64 8.69
CA LEU A 167 8.43 6.36 7.92
C LEU A 167 9.71 6.87 8.59
N SER A 168 10.77 6.08 8.51
CA SER A 168 12.14 6.45 8.91
C SER A 168 13.16 5.86 7.94
N LEU A 169 14.30 6.54 7.78
CA LEU A 169 15.49 5.99 7.14
C LEU A 169 16.53 5.75 8.22
N LEU A 170 16.96 4.50 8.39
CA LEU A 170 17.89 4.14 9.45
C LEU A 170 19.18 3.61 8.87
N ALA A 171 20.31 4.13 9.34
CA ALA A 171 21.59 3.53 9.09
C ALA A 171 21.67 2.17 9.81
N SER A 172 22.22 1.16 9.16
CA SER A 172 22.31 -0.18 9.74
C SER A 172 23.21 -0.27 10.97
N ASN A 173 24.13 0.70 11.12
CA ASN A 173 25.05 0.81 12.24
C ASN A 173 24.56 1.74 13.37
N ASP A 174 23.37 2.35 13.26
CA ASP A 174 22.82 3.22 14.30
C ASP A 174 22.23 2.42 15.48
N LYS A 175 23.12 1.98 16.36
CA LYS A 175 22.78 1.14 17.52
C LYS A 175 21.72 1.79 18.41
N ASN A 176 21.75 3.10 18.59
CA ASN A 176 20.85 3.80 19.50
C ASN A 176 19.41 3.73 18.99
N ARG A 177 19.20 4.03 17.70
CA ARG A 177 17.86 4.00 17.11
C ARG A 177 17.31 2.58 16.99
N TRP A 178 18.16 1.62 16.67
CA TRP A 178 17.76 0.20 16.66
C TRP A 178 17.44 -0.32 18.07
N GLN A 179 18.15 0.14 19.10
CA GLN A 179 17.85 -0.19 20.48
C GLN A 179 16.47 0.34 20.90
N GLU A 180 16.16 1.60 20.60
CA GLU A 180 14.84 2.20 20.86
C GLU A 180 13.71 1.40 20.18
N LEU A 181 13.85 1.05 18.91
CA LEU A 181 12.86 0.21 18.21
C LEU A 181 12.74 -1.19 18.84
N SER A 182 13.85 -1.76 19.31
CA SER A 182 13.85 -3.06 19.98
C SER A 182 13.12 -3.06 21.33
N GLU A 183 12.81 -1.89 21.89
CA GLU A 183 11.98 -1.75 23.10
C GLU A 183 10.52 -2.04 22.80
N ASN A 184 10.04 -1.66 21.60
CA ASN A 184 8.63 -1.80 21.21
C ASN A 184 8.36 -3.03 20.34
N TYR A 185 9.33 -3.49 19.55
CA TYR A 185 9.14 -4.57 18.57
C TYR A 185 9.97 -5.81 18.89
N LYS A 186 9.56 -6.97 18.35
CA LYS A 186 10.21 -8.28 18.58
C LYS A 186 11.49 -8.47 17.73
N VAL A 187 12.44 -7.54 17.81
CA VAL A 187 13.63 -7.45 16.92
C VAL A 187 14.90 -8.09 17.52
N LYS A 188 14.92 -8.43 18.82
CA LYS A 188 16.14 -8.77 19.57
C LYS A 188 17.04 -9.87 18.96
N THR A 189 16.44 -10.79 18.21
CA THR A 189 17.13 -11.93 17.57
C THR A 189 17.69 -11.60 16.19
N TRP A 190 17.48 -10.39 15.66
CA TRP A 190 17.97 -9.96 14.35
C TRP A 190 18.96 -8.81 14.50
N ASP A 191 20.04 -8.84 13.73
CA ASP A 191 21.06 -7.79 13.69
C ASP A 191 20.93 -6.95 12.41
N PRO A 192 20.57 -5.66 12.49
CA PRO A 192 20.38 -4.80 11.33
C PRO A 192 21.68 -4.52 10.56
N SER A 193 22.85 -4.62 11.20
CA SER A 193 24.15 -4.32 10.59
C SER A 193 24.64 -5.43 9.66
N THR A 194 24.38 -6.68 10.05
CA THR A 194 24.75 -7.85 9.26
C THR A 194 23.58 -8.42 8.46
N GLY A 195 22.34 -8.14 8.88
CA GLY A 195 21.12 -8.75 8.35
C GLY A 195 20.90 -10.18 8.82
N ILE A 196 21.67 -10.66 9.81
CA ILE A 196 21.71 -12.06 10.23
C ILE A 196 20.93 -12.24 11.54
N TRP A 197 20.21 -13.36 11.65
CA TRP A 197 19.57 -13.76 12.88
C TRP A 197 20.58 -14.43 13.84
N LYS A 198 20.55 -14.03 15.12
CA LYS A 198 21.43 -14.55 16.18
C LYS A 198 21.18 -16.04 16.45
N ASP A 199 19.94 -16.48 16.30
CA ASP A 199 19.58 -17.90 16.37
C ASP A 199 19.94 -18.56 15.03
N LYS A 200 21.14 -19.14 14.96
CA LYS A 200 21.68 -19.85 13.77
C LYS A 200 20.85 -21.06 13.30
N SER A 201 19.68 -21.31 13.88
CA SER A 201 18.83 -22.47 13.61
C SER A 201 18.09 -22.40 12.27
N GLU A 202 18.03 -21.23 11.63
CA GLU A 202 17.41 -21.08 10.31
C GLU A 202 18.47 -20.66 9.27
N LYS A 203 18.93 -21.65 8.50
CA LYS A 203 19.91 -21.53 7.40
C LYS A 203 19.41 -20.74 6.18
N SER A 204 18.50 -19.78 6.34
CA SER A 204 18.10 -18.88 5.25
C SER A 204 18.55 -17.46 5.58
N SER A 205 19.83 -17.17 5.41
CA SER A 205 20.24 -15.79 5.19
C SER A 205 19.61 -15.35 3.87
N TRP A 206 18.50 -14.63 3.98
CA TRP A 206 17.90 -13.95 2.84
C TRP A 206 18.95 -12.98 2.29
N LYS A 207 19.52 -13.29 1.13
CA LYS A 207 20.61 -12.51 0.51
C LYS A 207 20.26 -11.03 0.41
N ASP A 208 18.98 -10.70 0.29
CA ASP A 208 18.39 -9.35 0.27
C ASP A 208 18.67 -8.50 1.50
N PHE A 209 18.95 -9.12 2.64
CA PHE A 209 19.09 -8.42 3.91
C PHE A 209 20.53 -8.31 4.40
N VAL A 210 21.47 -9.03 3.75
CA VAL A 210 22.85 -9.13 4.21
C VAL A 210 23.66 -7.88 3.85
N PHE A 211 24.37 -7.33 4.84
CA PHE A 211 25.23 -6.13 4.72
C PHE A 211 24.56 -4.92 4.05
N VAL A 212 23.26 -4.76 4.30
CA VAL A 212 22.51 -3.59 3.83
C VAL A 212 23.02 -2.35 4.58
N PRO A 213 23.35 -1.23 3.91
CA PRO A 213 23.87 -0.03 4.57
C PRO A 213 22.78 0.79 5.29
N SER A 214 21.55 0.75 4.78
CA SER A 214 20.42 1.52 5.32
C SER A 214 19.09 0.82 5.08
N TRP A 215 18.15 1.06 5.99
CA TRP A 215 16.83 0.46 6.01
C TRP A 215 15.75 1.53 5.88
N LEU A 216 14.79 1.28 4.99
CA LEU A 216 13.54 2.02 4.99
C LEU A 216 12.58 1.33 5.97
N VAL A 217 12.19 2.05 7.00
CA VAL A 217 11.36 1.54 8.10
C VAL A 217 10.00 2.19 8.03
N CYS A 218 8.94 1.39 8.17
CA CYS A 218 7.56 1.87 8.30
C CYS A 218 6.90 1.24 9.52
N GLU A 219 6.49 2.08 10.47
CA GLU A 219 5.67 1.70 11.61
C GLU A 219 4.19 1.92 11.27
N ILE A 220 3.37 0.87 11.34
CA ILE A 220 1.99 0.92 10.87
C ILE A 220 1.09 -0.10 11.58
N SER A 221 -0.16 0.29 11.82
CA SER A 221 -1.19 -0.60 12.34
C SER A 221 -1.98 -1.26 11.23
N GLY A 222 -2.24 -2.56 11.36
CA GLY A 222 -3.08 -3.29 10.41
C GLY A 222 -3.06 -4.80 10.62
N THR A 223 -3.80 -5.50 9.76
CA THR A 223 -3.53 -6.94 9.57
C THR A 223 -2.12 -7.12 9.02
N LYS A 224 -1.57 -8.32 9.14
CA LYS A 224 -0.23 -8.63 8.65
C LYS A 224 -0.06 -8.27 7.16
N SER A 225 -1.03 -8.68 6.33
CA SER A 225 -1.02 -8.43 4.89
C SER A 225 -1.35 -6.96 4.56
N GLY A 226 -2.33 -6.38 5.26
CA GLY A 226 -2.75 -4.99 5.06
C GLY A 226 -1.66 -3.98 5.44
N ALA A 227 -0.99 -4.20 6.57
CA ALA A 227 0.16 -3.42 7.01
C ALA A 227 1.28 -3.44 5.96
N ARG A 228 1.61 -4.62 5.41
CA ARG A 228 2.59 -4.76 4.31
C ARG A 228 2.23 -3.93 3.10
N TYR A 229 0.98 -4.05 2.66
CA TYR A 229 0.48 -3.35 1.48
C TYR A 229 0.55 -1.83 1.64
N ILE A 230 0.07 -1.30 2.78
CA ILE A 230 0.07 0.14 3.04
C ILE A 230 1.51 0.66 3.21
N ALA A 231 2.38 -0.06 3.93
CA ALA A 231 3.79 0.28 4.04
C ALA A 231 4.47 0.35 2.66
N GLY A 232 4.26 -0.65 1.80
CA GLY A 232 4.78 -0.65 0.44
C GLY A 232 4.36 0.60 -0.34
N ARG A 233 3.08 1.00 -0.26
CA ARG A 233 2.61 2.24 -0.92
C ARG A 233 3.27 3.50 -0.38
N ARG A 234 3.41 3.62 0.95
CA ARG A 234 4.08 4.75 1.61
C ARG A 234 5.55 4.84 1.23
N MET A 235 6.23 3.69 1.22
CA MET A 235 7.63 3.57 0.83
C MET A 235 7.86 3.93 -0.64
N ARG A 236 6.97 3.52 -1.57
CA ARG A 236 7.03 3.94 -2.98
C ARG A 236 6.97 5.46 -3.14
N SER A 237 6.01 6.10 -2.48
CA SER A 237 5.90 7.56 -2.46
C SER A 237 7.18 8.19 -1.93
N PHE A 238 7.69 7.69 -0.80
CA PHE A 238 8.92 8.21 -0.22
C PHE A 238 10.11 8.12 -1.19
N VAL A 239 10.33 6.95 -1.81
CA VAL A 239 11.44 6.76 -2.77
C VAL A 239 11.29 7.71 -3.95
N ALA A 240 10.08 7.88 -4.50
CA ALA A 240 9.84 8.81 -5.60
C ALA A 240 10.17 10.27 -5.23
N ILE A 241 9.75 10.73 -4.05
CA ILE A 241 10.04 12.09 -3.57
C ILE A 241 11.53 12.27 -3.30
N LEU A 242 12.17 11.31 -2.63
CA LEU A 242 13.61 11.35 -2.39
C LEU A 242 14.37 11.44 -3.71
N PHE A 243 14.08 10.57 -4.67
CA PHE A 243 14.76 10.54 -5.97
C PHE A 243 14.52 11.83 -6.75
N SER A 244 13.33 12.44 -6.65
CA SER A 244 13.04 13.72 -7.31
C SER A 244 13.92 14.86 -6.78
N TYR A 245 14.29 14.85 -5.49
CA TYR A 245 15.23 15.82 -4.93
C TYR A 245 16.70 15.47 -5.23
N LEU A 246 17.02 14.20 -5.44
CA LEU A 246 18.38 13.74 -5.73
C LEU A 246 18.75 13.78 -7.23
N ASP A 247 17.78 13.79 -8.14
CA ASP A 247 18.02 13.70 -9.60
C ASP A 247 18.97 14.79 -10.12
N LYS A 248 18.87 16.02 -9.57
CA LYS A 248 19.78 17.12 -9.94
C LYS A 248 21.22 16.97 -9.39
N GLN A 249 21.42 16.13 -8.38
CA GLN A 249 22.71 15.95 -7.71
C GLN A 249 23.50 14.78 -8.29
N TYR A 250 22.80 13.78 -8.85
CA TYR A 250 23.40 12.55 -9.34
C TYR A 250 23.12 12.36 -10.83
N THR A 251 24.11 12.69 -11.66
CA THR A 251 24.05 12.41 -13.10
C THR A 251 23.89 10.90 -13.33
N GLY A 252 22.79 10.51 -13.98
CA GLY A 252 22.49 9.10 -14.22
C GLY A 252 21.85 8.36 -13.03
N LEU A 253 21.23 9.06 -12.08
CA LEU A 253 20.56 8.46 -10.90
C LEU A 253 19.63 7.28 -11.23
N LEU A 254 19.04 7.26 -12.42
CA LEU A 254 18.08 6.24 -12.87
C LEU A 254 18.68 5.22 -13.85
N LEU A 255 20.01 5.20 -14.02
CA LEU A 255 20.68 4.12 -14.73
C LEU A 255 20.64 2.87 -13.87
N LYS A 256 20.34 1.72 -14.48
CA LYS A 256 20.18 0.44 -13.79
C LYS A 256 21.28 -0.53 -14.17
N SER A 257 21.68 -1.33 -13.19
CA SER A 257 22.49 -2.53 -13.39
C SER A 257 21.60 -3.72 -13.72
N GLY A 258 22.19 -4.79 -14.27
CA GLY A 258 21.48 -6.05 -14.53
C GLY A 258 21.27 -6.96 -13.30
N ALA A 259 21.41 -6.44 -12.08
CA ALA A 259 21.19 -7.21 -10.86
C ALA A 259 19.69 -7.41 -10.58
N ASP A 260 19.35 -8.38 -9.71
CA ASP A 260 17.96 -8.58 -9.29
C ASP A 260 17.48 -7.48 -8.33
N VAL A 261 16.22 -7.10 -8.48
CA VAL A 261 15.56 -6.11 -7.61
C VAL A 261 15.14 -6.77 -6.29
N ALA A 262 15.46 -6.13 -5.16
CA ALA A 262 14.94 -6.57 -3.87
C ALA A 262 13.41 -6.39 -3.84
N SER A 263 12.68 -7.44 -3.46
CA SER A 263 11.20 -7.41 -3.44
C SER A 263 10.59 -7.85 -2.11
N TYR A 264 11.43 -8.21 -1.13
CA TYR A 264 11.01 -8.71 0.17
C TYR A 264 11.19 -7.67 1.28
N SER A 265 10.34 -7.77 2.29
CA SER A 265 10.43 -7.00 3.53
C SER A 265 10.52 -7.93 4.74
N ILE A 266 11.07 -7.43 5.84
CA ILE A 266 10.99 -8.07 7.15
C ILE A 266 9.91 -7.35 7.96
N GLN A 267 9.06 -8.10 8.65
CA GLN A 267 7.99 -7.55 9.48
C GLN A 267 8.11 -8.04 10.91
N PHE A 268 8.09 -7.12 11.86
CA PHE A 268 8.12 -7.41 13.29
C PHE A 268 6.84 -6.87 13.94
N PRO A 269 6.07 -7.71 14.65
CA PRO A 269 4.94 -7.21 15.42
C PRO A 269 5.44 -6.49 16.68
N ASN A 270 4.64 -5.53 17.15
CA ASN A 270 4.82 -4.92 18.47
C ASN A 270 4.76 -6.00 19.56
N LYS A 271 5.55 -5.84 20.63
CA LYS A 271 5.59 -6.78 21.76
C LYS A 271 4.24 -6.92 22.46
N ALA A 272 3.45 -5.86 22.52
CA ALA A 272 2.11 -5.85 23.11
C ALA A 272 1.07 -6.57 22.23
N ALA A 273 1.38 -6.83 20.96
CA ALA A 273 0.47 -7.51 20.06
C ALA A 273 0.25 -8.96 20.49
N LYS A 274 -1.01 -9.37 20.59
CA LYS A 274 -1.45 -10.75 20.93
C LYS A 274 -1.28 -11.74 19.76
N ILE A 275 -0.34 -11.47 18.86
CA ILE A 275 -0.06 -12.29 17.69
C ILE A 275 1.11 -13.23 18.01
N ASN A 276 0.91 -14.53 17.79
CA ASN A 276 1.91 -15.57 17.99
C ASN A 276 2.91 -15.67 16.81
N ILE A 277 3.39 -14.52 16.34
CA ILE A 277 4.40 -14.39 15.29
C ILE A 277 5.58 -13.63 15.89
N ARG A 278 6.80 -14.11 15.61
CA ARG A 278 8.04 -13.42 16.00
C ARG A 278 8.44 -12.39 14.95
N TRP A 279 8.45 -12.82 13.70
CA TRP A 279 8.70 -12.00 12.52
C TRP A 279 8.11 -12.71 11.29
N GLU A 280 7.99 -12.01 10.18
CA GLU A 280 7.67 -12.58 8.87
C GLU A 280 8.57 -11.96 7.79
N VAL A 281 8.98 -12.76 6.81
CA VAL A 281 9.57 -12.28 5.56
C VAL A 281 8.62 -12.59 4.43
N ALA A 282 8.24 -11.55 3.67
CA ALA A 282 7.34 -11.70 2.53
C ALA A 282 7.48 -10.53 1.56
N SER A 283 7.01 -10.75 0.33
CA SER A 283 7.09 -9.76 -0.74
C SER A 283 6.30 -8.50 -0.40
N ILE A 284 6.94 -7.34 -0.55
CA ILE A 284 6.34 -6.00 -0.49
C ILE A 284 6.30 -5.35 -1.90
N GLY A 285 6.74 -6.10 -2.90
CA GLY A 285 7.00 -5.62 -4.25
C GLY A 285 8.34 -4.87 -4.36
N GLU A 286 8.67 -4.49 -5.58
CA GLU A 286 9.92 -3.80 -5.91
C GLU A 286 9.82 -2.31 -5.57
N LEU A 287 10.70 -1.80 -4.71
CA LEU A 287 10.66 -0.39 -4.27
C LEU A 287 11.88 0.42 -4.71
N LEU A 288 13.03 -0.21 -4.90
CA LEU A 288 14.27 0.47 -5.29
C LEU A 288 14.93 -0.35 -6.41
N PRO A 289 15.11 0.21 -7.62
CA PRO A 289 15.77 -0.51 -8.69
C PRO A 289 17.26 -0.69 -8.37
N PRO A 290 17.91 -1.72 -8.94
CA PRO A 290 19.34 -1.94 -8.82
C PRO A 290 20.07 -0.91 -9.69
N LEU A 291 20.59 0.14 -9.10
CA LEU A 291 21.19 1.27 -9.80
C LEU A 291 22.60 0.97 -10.31
N LEU A 292 22.96 1.55 -11.44
CA LEU A 292 24.32 1.60 -11.93
C LEU A 292 24.94 2.88 -11.38
N LEU A 293 25.70 2.75 -10.29
CA LEU A 293 26.41 3.89 -9.70
C LEU A 293 27.70 4.16 -10.49
N ASN A 294 28.01 5.44 -10.69
CA ASN A 294 29.18 5.88 -11.44
C ASN A 294 30.48 5.35 -10.81
N ILE A 295 31.51 5.23 -11.64
CA ILE A 295 32.86 4.80 -11.22
C ILE A 295 33.38 5.74 -10.13
N GLY A 296 33.42 5.26 -8.88
CA GLY A 296 33.92 6.01 -7.72
C GLY A 296 32.94 6.14 -6.55
N THR A 297 31.63 5.93 -6.76
CA THR A 297 30.63 5.96 -5.68
C THR A 297 29.95 4.60 -5.54
N GLN A 298 30.11 3.95 -4.38
CA GLN A 298 29.46 2.66 -4.08
C GLN A 298 28.02 2.83 -3.56
N PHE A 299 27.66 4.05 -3.13
CA PHE A 299 26.37 4.38 -2.55
C PHE A 299 25.91 5.77 -3.00
N ILE A 300 24.60 5.98 -2.96
CA ILE A 300 23.98 7.30 -3.00
C ILE A 300 23.95 7.82 -1.57
N ASP A 301 24.74 8.84 -1.30
CA ASP A 301 24.69 9.56 -0.04
C ASP A 301 23.50 10.54 -0.06
N VAL A 302 22.61 10.43 0.93
CA VAL A 302 21.46 11.33 1.06
C VAL A 302 21.86 12.53 1.93
N PRO A 303 22.01 13.74 1.37
CA PRO A 303 22.40 14.91 2.15
C PRO A 303 21.24 15.43 3.01
N ASP A 304 21.59 16.09 4.13
CA ASP A 304 20.61 16.67 5.06
C ASP A 304 19.66 17.67 4.40
N GLU A 305 20.11 18.35 3.35
CA GLU A 305 19.27 19.24 2.55
C GLU A 305 18.14 18.47 1.85
N ALA A 306 18.44 17.32 1.25
CA ALA A 306 17.43 16.47 0.61
C ALA A 306 16.45 15.92 1.66
N VAL A 307 16.96 15.49 2.82
CA VAL A 307 16.11 15.06 3.96
C VAL A 307 15.14 16.16 4.38
N SER A 308 15.65 17.39 4.52
CA SER A 308 14.85 18.55 4.92
C SER A 308 13.77 18.89 3.89
N LYS A 309 14.10 18.81 2.59
CA LYS A 309 13.14 19.02 1.50
C LYS A 309 12.05 17.95 1.48
N VAL A 310 12.42 16.67 1.66
CA VAL A 310 11.43 15.57 1.76
C VAL A 310 10.51 15.79 2.96
N LYS A 311 11.05 16.11 4.14
CA LYS A 311 10.24 16.43 5.33
C LYS A 311 9.25 17.56 5.06
N ASN A 312 9.73 18.65 4.47
CA ASN A 312 8.88 19.79 4.11
C ASN A 312 7.77 19.40 3.13
N TRP A 313 8.06 18.57 2.13
CA TRP A 313 7.05 18.09 1.17
C TRP A 313 5.91 17.34 1.87
N TYR A 314 6.23 16.45 2.81
CA TYR A 314 5.20 15.72 3.58
C TYR A 314 4.41 16.63 4.53
N THR A 315 5.05 17.64 5.14
CA THR A 315 4.37 18.67 5.92
C THR A 315 3.36 19.43 5.06
N GLN A 316 3.79 19.91 3.88
CA GLN A 316 2.94 20.65 2.94
C GLN A 316 1.78 19.80 2.42
N ARG A 317 2.03 18.52 2.09
CA ARG A 317 0.96 17.58 1.71
C ARG A 317 -0.12 17.50 2.78
N SER A 318 0.27 17.46 4.05
CA SER A 318 -0.69 17.30 5.15
C SER A 318 -1.54 18.55 5.40
N SER A 319 -1.13 19.72 4.87
CA SER A 319 -1.82 21.00 5.05
C SER A 319 -2.70 21.44 3.88
N VAL A 320 -2.71 20.72 2.75
CA VAL A 320 -3.54 21.07 1.57
C VAL A 320 -4.85 20.26 1.52
N PRO A 321 -5.86 20.68 0.71
CA PRO A 321 -7.11 19.93 0.56
C PRO A 321 -6.92 18.48 0.08
N GLU A 322 -7.83 17.58 0.48
CA GLU A 322 -7.76 16.13 0.22
C GLU A 322 -7.51 15.78 -1.26
N LEU A 323 -8.16 16.48 -2.19
CA LEU A 323 -7.96 16.27 -3.63
C LEU A 323 -6.50 16.52 -4.05
N ALA A 324 -5.88 17.60 -3.56
CA ALA A 324 -4.48 17.91 -3.85
C ALA A 324 -3.54 16.87 -3.22
N GLN A 325 -3.85 16.38 -2.01
CA GLN A 325 -3.12 15.29 -1.36
C GLN A 325 -3.19 14.00 -2.20
N GLN A 326 -4.39 13.67 -2.70
CA GLN A 326 -4.62 12.48 -3.51
C GLN A 326 -3.90 12.57 -4.85
N ARG A 327 -3.95 13.72 -5.54
CA ARG A 327 -3.21 13.97 -6.78
C ARG A 327 -1.71 13.81 -6.59
N ALA A 328 -1.12 14.48 -5.60
CA ALA A 328 0.31 14.38 -5.31
C ALA A 328 0.74 12.96 -4.89
N THR A 329 -0.08 12.28 -4.09
CA THR A 329 0.19 10.88 -3.70
C THR A 329 0.13 9.95 -4.92
N THR A 330 -0.86 10.12 -5.79
CA THR A 330 -1.00 9.33 -7.02
C THR A 330 0.17 9.59 -7.99
N ALA A 331 0.52 10.86 -8.18
CA ALA A 331 1.68 11.27 -8.97
C ALA A 331 2.98 10.65 -8.43
N SER A 332 3.18 10.61 -7.10
CA SER A 332 4.35 9.95 -6.50
C SER A 332 4.41 8.45 -6.81
N HIS A 333 3.27 7.77 -6.93
CA HIS A 333 3.23 6.34 -7.31
C HIS A 333 3.58 6.14 -8.79
N PHE A 334 3.17 7.05 -9.68
CA PHE A 334 3.58 6.99 -11.09
C PHE A 334 5.04 7.39 -11.30
N THR A 335 5.55 8.37 -10.56
CA THR A 335 6.99 8.70 -10.54
C THR A 335 7.80 7.51 -10.02
N HIS A 336 7.32 6.80 -8.98
CA HIS A 336 7.94 5.57 -8.52
C HIS A 336 8.01 4.52 -9.64
N ARG A 337 6.92 4.33 -10.40
CA ARG A 337 6.96 3.43 -11.57
C ARG A 337 7.97 3.90 -12.61
N ALA A 338 8.02 5.19 -12.93
CA ALA A 338 9.01 5.72 -13.87
C ALA A 338 10.46 5.43 -13.42
N VAL A 339 10.74 5.52 -12.11
CA VAL A 339 12.04 5.11 -11.52
C VAL A 339 12.30 3.62 -11.71
N MET A 340 11.27 2.76 -11.62
CA MET A 340 11.39 1.31 -11.77
C MET A 340 11.50 0.81 -13.22
N PHE A 341 11.01 1.55 -14.21
CA PHE A 341 10.99 1.17 -15.64
C PHE A 341 12.06 1.90 -16.47
N ASP A 342 12.29 1.48 -17.71
CA ASP A 342 13.31 2.04 -18.63
C ASP A 342 12.65 2.60 -19.89
N GLU A 343 13.41 3.42 -20.64
CA GLU A 343 13.07 3.92 -21.98
C GLU A 343 11.60 4.38 -22.13
N LEU A 344 10.82 3.71 -22.97
CA LEU A 344 9.45 4.05 -23.31
C LEU A 344 8.51 4.03 -22.10
N ASP A 345 8.56 2.97 -21.30
CA ASP A 345 7.70 2.85 -20.12
C ASP A 345 8.00 3.97 -19.12
N ARG A 346 9.30 4.28 -18.93
CA ARG A 346 9.73 5.41 -18.09
C ARG A 346 9.17 6.73 -18.61
N PHE A 347 9.30 6.98 -19.91
CA PHE A 347 8.75 8.18 -20.57
C PHE A 347 7.25 8.31 -20.32
N LEU A 348 6.49 7.24 -20.57
CA LEU A 348 5.04 7.23 -20.39
C LEU A 348 4.67 7.46 -18.91
N TYR A 349 5.33 6.79 -17.97
CA TYR A 349 5.03 6.97 -16.55
C TYR A 349 5.33 8.37 -16.03
N PHE A 350 6.39 9.04 -16.51
CA PHE A 350 6.60 10.45 -16.18
C PHE A 350 5.51 11.36 -16.75
N PHE A 351 4.97 11.06 -17.93
CA PHE A 351 3.78 11.74 -18.43
C PHE A 351 2.54 11.50 -17.57
N VAL A 352 2.31 10.25 -17.13
CA VAL A 352 1.20 9.94 -16.23
C VAL A 352 1.35 10.66 -14.89
N THR A 353 2.58 10.90 -14.41
CA THR A 353 2.81 11.78 -13.24
C THR A 353 2.26 13.19 -13.49
N LEU A 354 2.53 13.79 -14.65
CA LEU A 354 2.02 15.13 -14.98
C LEU A 354 0.49 15.15 -15.09
N ASP A 355 -0.10 14.11 -15.68
CA ASP A 355 -1.55 13.94 -15.74
C ASP A 355 -2.17 13.76 -14.34
N ALA A 356 -1.51 13.01 -13.44
CA ALA A 356 -1.98 12.84 -12.06
C ALA A 356 -1.93 14.16 -11.26
N LEU A 357 -0.98 15.05 -11.55
CA LEU A 357 -0.86 16.36 -10.89
C LEU A 357 -1.85 17.38 -11.46
N PHE A 358 -1.91 17.49 -12.79
CA PHE A 358 -2.56 18.62 -13.47
C PHE A 358 -3.77 18.21 -14.32
N GLY A 359 -3.88 16.94 -14.68
CA GLY A 359 -4.91 16.41 -15.55
C GLY A 359 -6.32 16.70 -15.08
N GLU A 360 -7.14 17.13 -16.02
CA GLU A 360 -8.59 17.23 -15.90
C GLU A 360 -9.20 16.67 -17.18
N ARG A 361 -10.28 15.90 -17.03
CA ARG A 361 -10.98 15.30 -18.15
C ARG A 361 -11.35 16.37 -19.18
N HIS A 362 -11.07 16.11 -20.45
CA HIS A 362 -11.29 17.03 -21.59
C HIS A 362 -10.40 18.28 -21.64
N LYS A 363 -9.48 18.49 -20.70
CA LYS A 363 -8.55 19.64 -20.67
C LYS A 363 -7.10 19.24 -20.34
N VAL A 364 -6.75 17.97 -20.55
CA VAL A 364 -5.48 17.38 -20.10
C VAL A 364 -4.27 18.18 -20.61
N GLU A 365 -4.16 18.39 -21.92
CA GLU A 365 -3.03 19.12 -22.52
C GLU A 365 -2.91 20.54 -21.98
N LYS A 366 -4.02 21.29 -22.03
CA LYS A 366 -4.08 22.68 -21.54
C LYS A 366 -3.62 22.78 -20.09
N ASN A 367 -4.15 21.93 -19.21
CA ASN A 367 -3.83 22.00 -17.79
C ASN A 367 -2.40 21.54 -17.50
N ILE A 368 -1.86 20.58 -18.25
CA ILE A 368 -0.45 20.19 -18.16
C ILE A 368 0.44 21.38 -18.56
N ARG A 369 0.15 22.05 -19.70
CA ARG A 369 0.90 23.24 -20.12
C ARG A 369 0.88 24.35 -19.08
N GLU A 370 -0.29 24.65 -18.51
CA GLU A 370 -0.43 25.62 -17.43
C GLU A 370 0.36 25.20 -16.16
N GLY A 371 0.30 23.92 -15.79
CA GLY A 371 1.06 23.37 -14.67
C GLY A 371 2.58 23.46 -14.86
N ILE A 372 3.08 23.17 -16.07
CA ILE A 372 4.49 23.31 -16.43
C ILE A 372 4.92 24.78 -16.40
N LYS A 373 4.10 25.69 -16.92
CA LYS A 373 4.36 27.14 -16.84
C LYS A 373 4.49 27.62 -15.39
N ARG A 374 3.66 27.12 -14.48
CA ARG A 374 3.77 27.41 -13.03
C ARG A 374 5.02 26.79 -12.41
N THR A 375 5.42 25.60 -12.87
CA THR A 375 6.61 24.88 -12.38
C THR A 375 7.91 25.58 -12.81
N PHE A 376 7.94 26.18 -14.00
CA PHE A 376 9.10 26.89 -14.58
C PHE A 376 8.74 28.33 -14.98
N PRO A 377 8.41 29.22 -14.02
CA PRO A 377 7.82 30.53 -14.31
C PRO A 377 8.75 31.48 -15.09
N ASN A 378 10.07 31.26 -15.01
CA ASN A 378 11.09 32.10 -15.63
C ASN A 378 11.69 31.49 -16.90
N ASP A 379 11.12 30.40 -17.41
CA ASP A 379 11.66 29.71 -18.59
C ASP A 379 10.51 29.40 -19.57
N SER A 380 10.30 30.33 -20.49
CA SER A 380 9.27 30.23 -21.52
C SER A 380 9.54 29.13 -22.56
N ILE A 381 10.76 28.57 -22.59
CA ILE A 381 11.10 27.47 -23.49
C ILE A 381 10.36 26.19 -23.05
N TRP A 382 10.11 26.03 -21.74
CA TRP A 382 9.39 24.86 -21.23
C TRP A 382 7.97 24.71 -21.78
N GLU A 383 7.29 25.81 -22.11
CA GLU A 383 5.96 25.76 -22.71
C GLU A 383 6.00 25.09 -24.09
N LYS A 384 7.01 25.42 -24.90
CA LYS A 384 7.25 24.79 -26.21
C LYS A 384 7.75 23.36 -26.07
N ARG A 385 8.64 23.10 -25.10
CA ARG A 385 9.11 21.72 -24.81
C ARG A 385 7.92 20.82 -24.53
N ILE A 386 7.06 21.19 -23.58
CA ILE A 386 5.97 20.30 -23.18
C ILE A 386 4.95 20.07 -24.30
N GLU A 387 4.75 21.04 -25.20
CA GLU A 387 3.90 20.90 -26.39
C GLU A 387 4.44 19.81 -27.34
N GLU A 388 5.71 19.89 -27.73
CA GLU A 388 6.35 18.89 -28.59
C GLU A 388 6.41 17.50 -27.92
N ILE A 389 6.69 17.44 -26.62
CA ILE A 389 6.74 16.16 -25.91
C ILE A 389 5.30 15.57 -25.75
N PHE A 390 4.26 16.41 -25.62
CA PHE A 390 2.87 15.94 -25.56
C PHE A 390 2.44 15.32 -26.90
N ASP A 391 2.82 15.94 -28.02
CA ASP A 391 2.63 15.36 -29.35
C ASP A 391 3.31 13.99 -29.48
N LEU A 392 4.59 13.90 -29.08
CA LEU A 392 5.34 12.64 -29.04
C LEU A 392 4.59 11.56 -28.24
N ARG A 393 4.07 11.92 -27.06
CA ARG A 393 3.26 11.01 -26.24
C ARG A 393 2.01 10.54 -26.99
N ASN A 394 1.34 11.41 -27.73
CA ASN A 394 0.16 11.04 -28.51
C ASN A 394 0.51 10.09 -29.65
N GLU A 395 1.60 10.33 -30.37
CA GLU A 395 2.09 9.41 -31.41
C GLU A 395 2.40 8.02 -30.83
N LEU A 396 3.08 7.94 -29.68
CA LEU A 396 3.37 6.66 -29.01
C LEU A 396 2.10 5.93 -28.55
N VAL A 397 1.17 6.63 -27.88
CA VAL A 397 -0.02 6.02 -27.30
C VAL A 397 -1.05 5.60 -28.36
N HIS A 398 -1.10 6.32 -29.49
CA HIS A 398 -1.99 6.01 -30.61
C HIS A 398 -1.36 5.08 -31.66
N GLY A 399 -0.12 4.62 -31.44
CA GLY A 399 0.55 3.65 -32.30
C GLY A 399 1.13 4.23 -33.59
N GLY A 400 1.37 5.54 -33.64
CA GLY A 400 2.09 6.19 -34.74
C GLY A 400 3.58 5.83 -34.77
N ILE A 401 4.17 5.58 -33.60
CA ILE A 401 5.55 5.12 -33.44
C ILE A 401 5.65 4.11 -32.27
N SER A 402 6.70 3.28 -32.27
CA SER A 402 6.87 2.18 -31.29
C SER A 402 7.95 2.45 -30.24
N SER A 403 8.80 3.44 -30.45
CA SER A 403 9.89 3.82 -29.56
C SER A 403 10.20 5.32 -29.69
N LEU A 404 10.90 5.90 -28.72
CA LEU A 404 11.33 7.30 -28.79
C LEU A 404 12.26 7.57 -29.98
N SER A 405 13.09 6.58 -30.35
CA SER A 405 14.01 6.66 -31.48
C SER A 405 13.32 6.66 -32.85
N ASP A 406 12.08 6.19 -32.94
CA ASP A 406 11.32 6.17 -34.19
C ASP A 406 10.68 7.53 -34.51
N TRP A 407 10.77 8.50 -33.59
CA TRP A 407 10.14 9.80 -33.77
C TRP A 407 10.92 10.63 -34.80
N ASN A 408 10.28 10.92 -35.93
CA ASN A 408 10.88 11.66 -37.04
C ASN A 408 11.34 13.09 -36.68
N ARG A 409 10.82 13.68 -35.60
CA ARG A 409 11.20 14.99 -35.08
C ARG A 409 12.32 14.93 -34.04
N LEU A 410 12.83 13.75 -33.68
CA LEU A 410 13.79 13.59 -32.57
C LEU A 410 15.08 14.39 -32.77
N ASP A 411 15.67 14.35 -33.96
CA ASP A 411 16.92 15.09 -34.24
C ASP A 411 16.67 16.60 -34.19
N HIS A 412 15.56 17.07 -34.78
CA HIS A 412 15.16 18.48 -34.68
C HIS A 412 14.92 18.91 -33.23
N TYR A 413 14.25 18.07 -32.43
CA TYR A 413 14.02 18.32 -31.01
C TYR A 413 15.35 18.48 -30.25
N ARG A 414 16.30 17.56 -30.49
CA ARG A 414 17.63 17.59 -29.88
C ARG A 414 18.42 18.82 -30.29
N GLU A 415 18.37 19.22 -31.55
CA GLU A 415 19.02 20.44 -32.04
C GLU A 415 18.42 21.71 -31.44
N TYR A 416 17.08 21.78 -31.35
CA TYR A 416 16.41 22.98 -30.87
C TYR A 416 16.50 23.14 -29.34
N PHE A 417 16.28 22.07 -28.58
CA PHE A 417 16.24 22.11 -27.11
C PHE A 417 17.54 21.69 -26.43
N GLN A 418 18.51 21.13 -27.17
CA GLN A 418 19.78 20.63 -26.65
C GLN A 418 19.59 19.57 -25.54
N SER A 419 18.55 18.75 -25.68
CA SER A 419 18.12 17.75 -24.68
C SER A 419 17.39 16.57 -25.32
N HIS A 420 17.11 15.55 -24.50
CA HIS A 420 16.34 14.38 -24.91
C HIS A 420 14.91 14.44 -24.35
N PRO A 421 13.86 14.07 -25.12
CA PRO A 421 12.47 14.11 -24.64
C PRO A 421 12.24 13.36 -23.32
N LEU A 422 12.91 12.21 -23.14
CA LEU A 422 12.87 11.44 -21.89
C LEU A 422 13.41 12.24 -20.68
N GLU A 423 14.53 12.92 -20.85
CA GLU A 423 15.14 13.71 -19.78
C GLU A 423 14.30 14.95 -19.46
N ASP A 424 13.67 15.55 -20.47
CA ASP A 424 12.79 16.70 -20.29
C ASP A 424 11.50 16.32 -19.56
N VAL A 425 10.81 15.23 -19.95
CA VAL A 425 9.61 14.79 -19.22
C VAL A 425 9.95 14.34 -17.79
N LYS A 426 11.09 13.68 -17.58
CA LYS A 426 11.59 13.34 -16.24
C LYS A 426 11.75 14.61 -15.40
N THR A 427 12.48 15.59 -15.93
CA THR A 427 12.76 16.86 -15.26
C THR A 427 11.46 17.59 -14.92
N ALA A 428 10.53 17.67 -15.87
CA ALA A 428 9.22 18.27 -15.69
C ALA A 428 8.43 17.56 -14.58
N ALA A 429 8.30 16.23 -14.66
CA ALA A 429 7.51 15.43 -13.72
C ALA A 429 8.07 15.45 -12.29
N MET A 430 9.37 15.25 -12.12
CA MET A 430 10.03 15.25 -10.82
C MET A 430 10.03 16.66 -10.19
N THR A 431 10.32 17.70 -10.98
CA THR A 431 10.26 19.08 -10.49
C THR A 431 8.84 19.45 -10.08
N ALA A 432 7.85 19.21 -10.94
CA ALA A 432 6.44 19.48 -10.65
C ALA A 432 5.97 18.75 -9.40
N LEU A 433 6.35 17.48 -9.20
CA LEU A 433 6.00 16.72 -7.99
C LEU A 433 6.57 17.38 -6.72
N THR A 434 7.82 17.86 -6.77
CA THR A 434 8.49 18.46 -5.61
C THR A 434 8.04 19.89 -5.29
N THR A 435 7.51 20.63 -6.27
CA THR A 435 7.06 22.02 -6.12
C THR A 435 5.53 22.17 -6.09
N TYR A 436 4.78 21.10 -6.35
CA TYR A 436 3.32 21.10 -6.51
C TYR A 436 2.57 21.95 -5.47
N PHE A 437 2.92 21.80 -4.18
CA PHE A 437 2.22 22.49 -3.10
C PHE A 437 2.56 23.98 -2.98
N GLN A 438 3.70 24.43 -3.51
CA GLN A 438 4.09 25.84 -3.47
C GLN A 438 3.10 26.73 -4.23
N TYR A 439 2.43 26.16 -5.24
CA TYR A 439 1.50 26.87 -6.12
C TYR A 439 0.03 26.62 -5.79
N GLN A 440 -0.29 25.61 -4.98
CA GLN A 440 -1.66 25.27 -4.56
C GLN A 440 -2.19 26.20 -3.45
N SER A 441 -1.29 26.80 -2.67
CA SER A 441 -1.64 27.78 -1.61
C SER A 441 -2.33 29.04 -2.13
N TYR A 442 -2.30 29.29 -3.46
CA TYR A 442 -2.90 30.47 -4.08
C TYR A 442 -4.33 30.25 -4.57
N GLU A 443 -4.77 29.01 -4.85
CA GLU A 443 -6.12 28.73 -5.38
C GLU A 443 -7.22 28.77 -4.30
N VAL A 444 -6.85 28.63 -3.01
CA VAL A 444 -7.81 28.71 -1.91
C VAL A 444 -8.24 30.16 -1.61
N CYS A 445 -7.41 31.15 -1.91
CA CYS A 445 -7.72 32.56 -1.63
C CYS A 445 -8.62 33.23 -2.69
N ASP A 446 -8.68 32.69 -3.91
CA ASP A 446 -9.48 33.29 -5.00
C ASP A 446 -10.91 32.72 -5.09
N ASN A 447 -11.17 31.54 -4.52
CA ASN A 447 -12.51 30.94 -4.50
C ASN A 447 -13.44 31.51 -3.40
N ASP A 448 -12.90 32.32 -2.47
CA ASP A 448 -13.71 33.08 -1.50
C ASP A 448 -14.16 34.46 -2.05
N LYS A 449 -13.95 34.71 -3.36
CA LYS A 449 -14.32 35.97 -4.04
C LYS A 449 -15.23 35.78 -5.27
N GLN A 450 -15.83 34.61 -5.45
CA GLN A 450 -16.94 34.39 -6.39
C GLN A 450 -18.16 33.88 -5.64
#